data_AF-A0A537BKP2-F1
#
_entry.id   AF-A0A537BKP2-F1
#
_cell.length_a   1.000
_cell.length_b   1.000
_cell.length_c   1.000
_cell.angle_alpha   90.00
_cell.angle_beta   90.00
_cell.angle_gamma   90.00
#
_symmetry.space_group_name_H-M   'P 1'
#
loop_
_entity.id
_entity.type
_entity.pdbx_description
1 polymer ?
#
loop_
_entity_poly.entity_id
_entity_poly.type
_entity_poly.pdbx_seq_one_letter_code
_entity_poly.pdbx_strand_id
1 'polypeptide(L)' 'MLMRTGVMAVSAAVAAMMFGCSPQPSAALAVVKDKIYSVTPDAMKVKSGIVTGELTEMKVTERIEEGSGR' A
#
# COMPACT_ATOMS: atom_id res chain seq x y z
N MET A 1 17.23 26.85 43.40
CA MET A 1 16.05 26.28 42.71
C MET A 1 16.28 26.12 41.21
N LEU A 2 16.85 27.12 40.49
CA LEU A 2 17.14 27.04 39.05
C LEU A 2 17.94 25.80 38.59
N MET A 3 18.98 25.40 39.34
CA MET A 3 19.80 24.23 38.98
C MET A 3 19.01 22.91 38.96
N ARG A 4 18.00 22.75 39.83
CA ARG A 4 17.17 21.53 39.87
C ARG A 4 16.22 21.47 38.67
N THR A 5 15.66 22.62 38.28
CA THR A 5 14.80 22.74 37.11
C THR A 5 15.56 22.51 35.81
N GLY A 6 16.81 22.98 35.73
CA GLY A 6 17.70 22.74 34.59
C GLY A 6 18.03 21.27 34.40
N VAL A 7 18.35 20.55 35.47
CA VAL A 7 18.63 19.11 35.41
C VAL A 7 17.40 18.31 34.95
N MET A 8 16.20 18.66 35.43
CA MET A 8 14.97 18.00 34.97
C MET A 8 14.69 18.25 33.49
N ALA A 9 14.85 19.49 33.00
CA ALA A 9 14.63 19.81 31.60
C ALA A 9 15.59 19.03 30.66
N VAL A 10 16.86 18.92 31.05
CA VAL A 10 17.86 18.16 30.29
C VAL A 10 17.52 16.67 30.28
N SER A 11 17.12 16.11 31.42
CA SER A 11 16.75 14.69 31.51
C SER A 11 15.52 14.33 30.65
N ALA A 12 14.52 15.20 30.61
CA ALA A 12 13.33 15.01 29.77
C ALA A 12 13.67 15.07 28.27
N ALA A 13 14.54 15.98 27.86
CA ALA A 13 14.99 16.08 26.47
C ALA A 13 15.78 14.83 26.03
N VAL A 14 16.66 14.32 26.88
CA VAL A 14 17.44 13.09 26.61
C VAL A 14 16.51 11.88 26.49
N ALA A 15 15.53 11.74 27.40
CA ALA A 15 14.56 10.67 27.32
C ALA A 15 13.71 10.73 26.03
N ALA A 16 13.28 11.92 25.61
CA ALA A 16 12.54 12.11 24.37
C ALA A 16 13.36 11.73 23.13
N MET A 17 14.66 12.02 23.10
CA MET A 17 15.54 11.61 22.00
C MET A 17 15.78 10.10 21.97
N MET A 18 15.87 9.46 23.14
CA MET A 18 16.11 8.01 23.24
C MET A 18 14.87 7.17 22.93
N PHE A 19 13.68 7.62 23.34
CA PHE A 19 12.43 6.86 23.17
C PHE A 19 11.52 7.38 22.06
N GLY A 20 11.75 8.61 21.56
CA GLY A 20 10.95 9.21 20.48
C GLY A 20 11.36 8.76 19.07
N CYS A 21 12.52 8.13 18.93
CA CYS A 21 13.02 7.57 17.67
C CYS A 21 13.01 6.04 17.66
N SER A 22 12.08 5.40 18.37
CA SER A 22 11.84 3.98 18.09
C SER A 22 11.36 3.87 16.63
N PRO A 23 11.92 2.96 15.81
CA PRO A 23 11.37 2.69 14.50
C PRO A 23 9.90 2.33 14.69
N GLN A 24 9.00 3.16 14.14
CA GLN A 24 7.59 2.80 14.07
C GLN A 24 7.51 1.40 13.45
N PRO A 25 6.67 0.48 13.97
CA PRO A 25 6.47 -0.81 13.34
C PRO A 25 6.08 -0.54 11.89
N SER A 26 7.00 -0.82 10.98
CA SER A 26 6.72 -0.75 9.56
C SER A 26 5.65 -1.81 9.34
N ALA A 27 4.40 -1.38 9.12
CA ALA A 27 3.38 -2.29 8.65
C ALA A 27 3.98 -3.03 7.46
N ALA A 28 4.09 -4.35 7.56
CA ALA A 28 4.55 -5.16 6.44
C ALA A 28 3.64 -4.81 5.26
N LEU A 29 4.24 -4.32 4.18
CA LEU A 29 3.48 -4.02 2.97
C LEU A 29 2.83 -5.33 2.53
N ALA A 30 1.49 -5.35 2.44
CA ALA A 30 0.77 -6.49 1.93
C ALA A 30 1.35 -6.86 0.57
N VAL A 31 1.73 -8.12 0.40
CA VAL A 31 2.25 -8.60 -0.87
C VAL A 31 1.04 -8.68 -1.81
N VAL A 32 0.89 -7.69 -2.69
CA VAL A 32 -0.16 -7.70 -3.72
C VAL A 32 0.32 -8.59 -4.84
N LYS A 33 -0.35 -9.73 -5.02
CA LYS A 33 -0.05 -10.68 -6.10
C LYS A 33 -1.11 -10.59 -7.18
N ASP A 34 -0.63 -10.37 -8.41
CA ASP A 34 -1.49 -10.31 -9.59
C ASP A 34 -1.68 -11.69 -10.18
N LYS A 35 -2.93 -12.15 -10.21
CA LYS A 35 -3.31 -13.33 -10.98
C LYS A 35 -3.98 -12.90 -12.26
N ILE A 36 -3.38 -13.25 -13.39
CA ILE A 36 -3.86 -12.90 -14.74
C ILE A 36 -4.52 -14.15 -15.33
N TYR A 37 -5.79 -14.01 -15.70
CA TYR A 37 -6.50 -15.02 -16.49
C TYR A 37 -6.71 -14.48 -17.91
N SER A 38 -6.16 -15.18 -18.89
CA SER A 38 -6.44 -14.92 -20.30
C SER A 38 -7.84 -15.41 -20.64
N VAL A 39 -8.62 -14.58 -21.31
CA VAL A 39 -9.94 -14.92 -21.81
C VAL A 39 -9.95 -14.73 -23.31
N THR A 40 -10.38 -15.76 -24.04
CA THR A 40 -10.66 -15.68 -25.47
C THR A 40 -12.14 -15.32 -25.63
N PRO A 41 -12.48 -14.06 -25.93
CA PRO A 41 -13.86 -13.72 -26.24
C PRO A 41 -14.25 -14.33 -27.60
N ASP A 42 -15.50 -14.78 -27.72
CA ASP A 42 -16.08 -14.99 -29.05
C ASP A 42 -16.19 -13.63 -29.77
N ALA A 43 -16.21 -13.59 -31.11
CA ALA A 43 -16.06 -12.35 -31.90
C ALA A 43 -17.03 -11.25 -31.43
N MET A 44 -16.54 -10.30 -30.62
CA MET A 44 -17.36 -9.29 -29.98
C MET A 44 -17.15 -7.95 -30.66
N LYS A 45 -18.20 -7.43 -31.31
CA LYS A 45 -18.18 -6.10 -31.92
C LYS A 45 -18.35 -5.03 -30.85
N VAL A 46 -17.45 -4.06 -30.82
CA VAL A 46 -17.48 -2.93 -29.87
C VAL A 46 -17.66 -1.61 -30.62
N LYS A 47 -18.49 -0.73 -30.05
CA LYS A 47 -18.70 0.64 -30.54
C LYS A 47 -18.49 1.62 -29.38
N SER A 48 -17.55 2.54 -29.54
CA SER A 48 -17.31 3.64 -28.60
C SER A 48 -17.30 4.96 -29.39
N GLY A 49 -18.35 5.76 -29.25
CA GLY A 49 -18.56 6.95 -30.09
C GLY A 49 -18.60 6.60 -31.58
N ILE A 50 -17.66 7.17 -32.34
CA ILE A 50 -17.46 6.92 -33.78
C ILE A 50 -16.57 5.70 -34.08
N VAL A 51 -15.93 5.12 -33.06
CA VAL A 51 -14.99 4.00 -33.24
C VAL A 51 -15.74 2.68 -33.17
N THR A 52 -15.54 1.84 -34.19
CA THR A 52 -16.01 0.46 -34.25
C THR A 52 -14.85 -0.49 -34.46
N GLY A 53 -14.85 -1.63 -33.76
CA GLY A 53 -13.82 -2.66 -33.88
C GLY A 53 -14.25 -4.00 -33.32
N GLU A 54 -13.34 -4.97 -33.37
CA GLU A 54 -13.52 -6.30 -32.78
C GLU A 54 -12.62 -6.47 -31.57
N LEU A 55 -13.16 -7.01 -30.48
CA LEU A 55 -12.39 -7.39 -29.29
C LEU A 55 -11.84 -8.80 -29.51
N THR A 56 -10.52 -8.92 -29.71
CA THR A 56 -9.84 -10.19 -30.02
C THR A 56 -9.11 -10.81 -28.83
N GLU A 57 -8.82 -10.03 -27.78
CA GLU A 57 -8.14 -10.50 -26.57
C GLU A 57 -8.71 -9.81 -25.34
N MET A 58 -8.85 -10.54 -24.23
CA MET A 58 -9.27 -9.98 -22.94
C MET A 58 -8.45 -10.60 -21.80
N LYS A 59 -8.06 -9.77 -20.82
CA LYS A 59 -7.36 -10.21 -19.60
C LYS A 59 -8.11 -9.74 -18.37
N VAL A 60 -8.37 -10.67 -17.46
CA VAL A 60 -8.96 -10.37 -16.16
C VAL A 60 -7.84 -10.45 -15.12
N THR A 61 -7.65 -9.36 -14.38
CA THR A 61 -6.68 -9.29 -13.29
C THR A 61 -7.43 -9.28 -11.96
N GLU A 62 -7.22 -10.31 -11.16
CA GLU A 62 -7.68 -10.34 -9.77
C GLU A 62 -6.56 -9.83 -8.88
N ARG A 63 -6.85 -8.79 -8.08
CA ARG A 63 -5.93 -8.23 -7.08
C ARG A 63 -6.17 -8.97 -5.78
N ILE A 64 -5.23 -9.82 -5.37
CA ILE A 64 -5.30 -10.56 -4.11
C ILE A 64 -4.36 -9.88 -3.11
N GLU A 65 -4.90 -9.45 -1.96
CA GLU A 65 -4.11 -8.91 -0.84
C GLU A 65 -3.69 -10.07 0.07
N GLU A 66 -2.43 -10.52 -0.06
CA GLU A 66 -1.93 -11.58 0.81
C GLU A 66 -1.74 -11.04 2.25
N GLY A 67 -2.37 -11.71 3.24
CA GLY A 67 -2.24 -11.40 4.67
C GLY A 67 -3.49 -10.79 5.35
N SER A 68 -4.55 -10.50 4.60
CA SER A 68 -5.81 -9.93 5.14
C SER A 68 -6.78 -10.99 5.71
N GLY A 69 -6.56 -12.27 5.40
CA GLY A 69 -7.50 -13.35 5.73
C GLY A 69 -8.79 -13.34 4.88
N ARG A 70 -8.81 -12.56 3.79
CA ARG A 70 -9.86 -12.47 2.77
C ARG A 70 -9.22 -12.37 1.40
#